data_AF-A0AAP0G3E8-F1
#
_entry.id   AF-A0AAP0G3E8-F1
#
_cell.length_a   1.000
_cell.length_b   1.000
_cell.length_c   1.000
_cell.angle_alpha   90.00
_cell.angle_beta   90.00
_cell.angle_gamma   90.00
#
_symmetry.space_group_name_H-M   'P 1'
#
loop_
_entity.id
_entity.type
_entity.pdbx_description
1 polymer ?
#
loop_
_entity_poly.entity_id
_entity_poly.type
_entity_poly.pdbx_seq_one_letter_code
_entity_poly.pdbx_strand_id
1 'polypeptide(L)'
;MFSFAVSYGENGHALCALVPDGSHLVRCFGIDASIAYGTPYILHILSLTAGDSFVCGLLLDSNQPYSWGSNLYVEMGVPQPMDDGATYSQISAGDHHLRGIRKPRRELQSTASVPEKMRPRTQKEKKKMSHRAEMCIASNTTVV
;
A
#
# COMPACT_ATOMS: atom_id res chain seq x y z
N MET A 1 -1.79 -4.58 17.16
CA MET A 1 -1.90 -5.02 15.76
C MET A 1 -0.54 -5.57 15.37
N PHE A 2 -0.48 -6.76 14.76
CA PHE A 2 0.78 -7.41 14.43
C PHE A 2 0.90 -7.52 12.91
N SER A 3 2.08 -7.21 12.38
CA SER A 3 2.40 -7.36 10.97
C SER A 3 3.82 -7.85 10.85
N PHE A 4 4.05 -8.76 9.91
CA PHE A 4 5.37 -9.22 9.53
C PHE A 4 5.41 -9.41 8.02
N ALA A 5 6.62 -9.42 7.47
CA ALA A 5 6.88 -9.70 6.07
C ALA A 5 8.22 -10.42 5.95
N VAL A 6 8.35 -11.29 4.95
CA VAL A 6 9.59 -12.00 4.66
C VAL A 6 10.00 -11.70 3.23
N SER A 7 11.20 -11.17 3.06
CA SER A 7 11.84 -10.99 1.76
C SER A 7 12.75 -12.18 1.48
N TYR A 8 12.73 -12.66 0.24
CA TYR A 8 13.66 -13.66 -0.27
C TYR A 8 14.22 -13.12 -1.58
N GLY A 9 15.54 -12.95 -1.64
CA GLY A 9 16.19 -12.44 -2.82
C GLY A 9 17.62 -12.92 -2.98
N GLU A 10 18.31 -12.39 -3.99
CA GLU A 10 19.70 -12.73 -4.29
C GLU A 10 20.64 -12.37 -3.12
N ASN A 11 20.30 -11.34 -2.35
CA ASN A 11 21.03 -10.93 -1.14
C ASN A 11 20.71 -11.80 0.09
N GLY A 12 19.84 -12.81 -0.09
CA GLY A 12 19.37 -13.71 0.94
C GLY A 12 17.99 -13.37 1.49
N HIS A 13 17.68 -13.88 2.67
CA HIS A 13 16.38 -13.69 3.30
C HIS A 13 16.44 -12.65 4.42
N ALA A 14 15.31 -11.97 4.62
CA ALA A 14 15.08 -11.12 5.79
C ALA A 14 13.62 -11.22 6.25
N LEU A 15 13.44 -11.44 7.55
CA LEU A 15 12.16 -11.38 8.25
C LEU A 15 12.07 -10.04 8.97
N CYS A 16 11.06 -9.24 8.63
CA CYS A 16 10.74 -7.99 9.28
C CYS A 16 9.41 -8.11 10.02
N ALA A 17 9.33 -7.58 11.24
CA ALA A 17 8.10 -7.59 12.03
C ALA A 17 7.95 -6.29 12.84
N LEU A 18 6.70 -5.91 13.08
CA LEU A 18 6.39 -4.85 14.03
C LEU A 18 6.74 -5.28 15.45
N VAL A 19 7.32 -4.38 16.22
CA VAL A 19 7.60 -4.59 17.64
C VAL A 19 6.27 -4.64 18.41
N PRO A 20 6.05 -5.63 19.27
CA PRO A 20 4.77 -5.86 19.93
C PRO A 20 4.49 -4.91 21.13
N ASP A 21 5.22 -3.81 21.24
CA ASP A 21 5.17 -2.84 22.35
C ASP A 21 4.21 -1.66 22.10
N GLY A 22 3.59 -1.60 20.91
CA GLY A 22 2.71 -0.51 20.50
C GLY A 22 3.45 0.71 19.92
N SER A 23 4.78 0.66 19.79
CA SER A 23 5.58 1.74 19.20
C SER A 23 5.40 1.88 17.69
N HIS A 24 4.83 0.86 17.03
CA HIS A 24 4.75 0.75 15.57
C HIS A 24 6.12 0.74 14.88
N LEU A 25 7.20 0.48 15.60
CA LEU A 25 8.53 0.33 15.03
C LEU A 25 8.70 -1.06 14.40
N VAL A 26 9.60 -1.16 13.43
CA VAL A 26 9.92 -2.40 12.73
C VAL A 26 11.27 -2.92 13.19
N ARG A 27 11.38 -4.23 13.36
CA ARG A 27 12.65 -4.94 13.53
C ARG A 27 12.80 -5.98 12.44
N CYS A 28 13.98 -6.00 11.81
CA CYS A 28 14.31 -6.97 10.78
C CYS A 28 15.48 -7.86 11.21
N PHE A 29 15.43 -9.12 10.79
CA PHE A 29 16.42 -10.15 11.05
C PHE A 29 16.70 -10.90 9.75
N GLY A 30 17.96 -11.25 9.49
CA GLY A 30 18.32 -11.99 8.28
C GLY A 30 19.72 -11.64 7.81
N ILE A 31 20.06 -12.16 6.63
CA ILE A 31 21.38 -11.97 6.01
C ILE A 31 21.37 -10.86 4.95
N ASP A 32 20.19 -10.45 4.46
CA ASP A 32 20.09 -9.31 3.57
C ASP A 32 20.38 -8.02 4.36
N ALA A 33 21.63 -7.57 4.27
CA ALA A 33 22.14 -6.37 4.93
C ALA A 33 21.41 -5.10 4.49
N SER A 34 20.93 -5.05 3.25
CA SER A 34 20.20 -3.87 2.73
C SER A 34 18.88 -3.67 3.46
N ILE A 35 18.21 -4.77 3.82
CA ILE A 35 16.98 -4.74 4.61
C ILE A 35 17.31 -4.57 6.10
N ALA A 36 18.23 -5.39 6.63
CA ALA A 36 18.54 -5.42 8.06
C ALA A 36 19.06 -4.06 8.57
N TYR A 37 19.96 -3.41 7.83
CA TYR A 37 20.51 -2.10 8.19
C TYR A 37 19.74 -0.93 7.59
N GLY A 38 18.98 -1.13 6.51
CA GLY A 38 18.12 -0.13 5.90
C GLY A 38 16.77 0.06 6.63
N THR A 39 16.49 -0.73 7.66
CA THR A 39 15.24 -0.65 8.42
C THR A 39 15.12 0.72 9.12
N PRO A 40 14.05 1.49 8.85
CA PRO A 40 13.87 2.80 9.46
C PRO A 40 13.49 2.66 10.95
N TYR A 41 14.33 3.19 11.83
CA TYR A 41 14.12 3.14 13.30
C TYR A 41 13.29 4.31 13.86
N ILE A 42 12.92 5.27 13.02
CA ILE A 42 12.11 6.45 13.41
C ILE A 42 10.71 6.46 12.79
N LEU A 43 10.42 5.55 11.85
CA LEU A 43 9.15 5.53 11.15
C LEU A 43 8.17 4.60 11.84
N HIS A 44 6.97 5.11 12.12
CA HIS A 44 5.87 4.31 12.64
C HIS A 44 5.12 3.64 11.48
N ILE A 45 5.06 2.32 11.50
CA ILE A 45 4.50 1.48 10.45
C ILE A 45 3.23 0.76 10.93
N LEU A 46 2.19 0.79 10.08
CA LEU A 46 0.91 0.12 10.29
C LEU A 46 0.92 -1.34 9.83
N SER A 47 1.50 -1.59 8.65
CA SER A 47 1.52 -2.90 8.02
C SER A 47 2.77 -3.06 7.16
N LEU A 48 3.22 -4.30 6.99
CA LEU A 48 4.42 -4.68 6.24
C LEU A 48 4.05 -5.59 5.07
N THR A 49 4.81 -5.49 3.99
CA THR A 49 4.84 -6.43 2.86
C THR A 49 6.27 -6.49 2.33
N ALA A 50 6.64 -7.57 1.65
CA ALA A 50 8.00 -7.74 1.12
C ALA A 50 7.99 -8.43 -0.24
N GLY A 51 9.04 -8.20 -1.02
CA GLY A 51 9.30 -8.86 -2.31
C GLY A 51 10.73 -9.37 -2.38
N ASP A 52 11.35 -9.35 -3.56
CA ASP A 52 12.74 -9.77 -3.75
C ASP A 52 13.71 -8.67 -3.29
N SER A 53 14.43 -8.92 -2.19
CA SER A 53 15.44 -8.00 -1.65
C SER A 53 14.90 -6.61 -1.24
N PHE A 54 13.60 -6.47 -0.99
CA PHE A 54 12.99 -5.25 -0.44
C PHE A 54 11.81 -5.52 0.50
N VAL A 55 11.55 -4.54 1.36
CA VAL A 55 10.41 -4.51 2.28
C VAL A 55 9.74 -3.14 2.16
N CYS A 56 8.40 -3.14 2.22
CA CYS A 56 7.60 -1.94 2.25
C CYS A 56 6.73 -1.92 3.50
N GLY A 57 6.60 -0.74 4.10
CA GLY A 57 5.70 -0.45 5.19
C GLY A 57 4.68 0.61 4.82
N LEU A 58 3.46 0.50 5.33
CA LEU A 58 2.47 1.56 5.27
C LEU A 58 2.67 2.47 6.48
N LEU A 59 3.01 3.74 6.27
CA LEU A 59 3.23 4.69 7.36
C LEU A 59 1.95 4.95 8.15
N LEU A 60 2.07 5.00 9.48
CA LEU A 60 0.98 5.25 10.40
C LEU A 60 0.37 6.64 10.22
N ASP A 61 1.21 7.66 10.12
CA ASP A 61 0.77 9.05 10.16
C ASP A 61 0.22 9.54 8.81
N SER A 62 0.89 9.18 7.71
CA SER A 62 0.53 9.66 6.37
C SER A 62 -0.29 8.66 5.56
N ASN A 63 -0.38 7.40 5.96
CA ASN A 63 -0.90 6.31 5.14
C ASN A 63 -0.23 6.23 3.75
N GLN A 64 1.03 6.63 3.64
CA GLN A 64 1.82 6.44 2.42
C GLN A 64 2.73 5.21 2.54
N PRO A 65 2.99 4.50 1.44
CA PRO A 65 3.98 3.45 1.42
C PRO A 65 5.40 4.02 1.55
N TYR A 66 6.25 3.30 2.27
CA TYR A 66 7.68 3.55 2.36
C TYR A 66 8.43 2.23 2.19
N SER A 67 9.34 2.18 1.24
CA SER A 67 10.12 1.01 0.86
C SER A 67 11.57 1.13 1.31
N TRP A 68 12.20 0.01 1.65
CA TRP A 68 13.63 -0.07 1.91
C TRP A 68 14.17 -1.45 1.49
N GLY A 69 15.50 -1.56 1.42
CA GLY A 69 16.19 -2.70 0.82
C GLY A 69 16.90 -2.29 -0.47
N SER A 70 17.33 -3.28 -1.24
CA SER A 70 18.10 -3.12 -2.47
C SER A 70 17.44 -3.90 -3.60
N ASN A 71 16.50 -3.26 -4.30
CA ASN A 71 15.83 -3.82 -5.47
C ASN A 71 15.85 -2.80 -6.62
N LEU A 72 16.04 -3.28 -7.85
CA LEU A 72 16.13 -2.43 -9.05
C LEU A 72 14.78 -1.90 -9.53
N TYR A 73 13.67 -2.51 -9.09
CA TYR A 73 12.31 -2.19 -9.54
C TYR A 73 11.53 -1.38 -8.51
N VAL A 74 11.86 -1.53 -7.23
CA VAL A 74 11.26 -0.78 -6.12
C VAL A 74 12.36 -0.03 -5.39
N GLU A 75 12.48 1.26 -5.70
CA GLU A 75 13.45 2.14 -5.07
C GLU A 75 13.15 2.36 -3.58
N MET A 76 14.21 2.67 -2.82
CA MET A 76 14.11 3.05 -1.43
C MET A 76 13.38 4.39 -1.27
N GLY A 77 12.58 4.50 -0.22
CA GLY A 77 11.81 5.68 0.11
C GLY A 77 10.36 5.54 -0.34
N VAL A 78 9.76 6.68 -0.67
CA VAL A 78 8.36 6.74 -1.05
C VAL A 78 8.25 6.38 -2.55
N PRO A 79 7.56 5.28 -2.93
CA PRO A 79 7.44 4.83 -4.31
C PRO A 79 6.90 5.93 -5.24
N GLN A 80 7.54 6.12 -6.39
CA GLN A 80 7.15 7.08 -7.42
C GLN A 80 6.71 6.36 -8.72
N PRO A 81 5.82 6.96 -9.53
CA PRO A 81 5.13 8.23 -9.30
C PRO A 81 3.96 8.08 -8.30
N MET A 82 3.76 9.09 -7.45
CA MET A 82 2.60 9.15 -6.56
C MET A 82 1.81 10.44 -6.76
N ASP A 83 0.48 10.32 -6.78
CA ASP A 83 -0.40 11.48 -6.85
C ASP A 83 -0.34 12.27 -5.54
N ASP A 84 -0.31 13.61 -5.63
CA ASP A 84 -0.25 14.49 -4.47
C ASP A 84 -1.41 14.23 -3.50
N GLY A 85 -1.04 13.92 -2.25
CA GLY A 85 -2.00 13.61 -1.17
C GLY A 85 -2.66 12.24 -1.29
N ALA A 86 -2.18 11.35 -2.17
CA ALA A 86 -2.64 9.97 -2.18
C ALA A 86 -2.31 9.28 -0.84
N THR A 87 -3.31 8.57 -0.32
CA THR A 87 -3.19 7.77 0.90
C THR A 87 -3.75 6.38 0.64
N TYR A 88 -3.26 5.38 1.36
CA TYR A 88 -3.52 3.97 1.11
C TYR A 88 -4.11 3.29 2.35
N SER A 89 -5.05 2.39 2.13
CA SER A 89 -5.62 1.54 3.19
C SER A 89 -4.81 0.25 3.35
N GLN A 90 -4.25 -0.27 2.27
CA GLN A 90 -3.49 -1.52 2.23
C GLN A 90 -2.43 -1.47 1.14
N ILE A 91 -1.36 -2.23 1.34
CA ILE A 91 -0.28 -2.44 0.38
C ILE A 91 0.03 -3.92 0.24
N SER A 92 0.49 -4.34 -0.92
CA SER A 92 0.94 -5.70 -1.22
C SER A 92 2.09 -5.66 -2.21
N ALA A 93 3.11 -6.47 -1.97
CA ALA A 93 4.27 -6.61 -2.83
C ALA A 93 4.30 -8.00 -3.45
N GLY A 94 4.75 -8.07 -4.70
CA GLY A 94 5.31 -9.28 -5.29
C GLY A 94 6.81 -9.12 -5.47
N ASP A 95 7.44 -10.05 -6.19
CA ASP A 95 8.90 -10.12 -6.33
C ASP A 95 9.54 -8.81 -6.79
N HIS A 96 8.91 -8.11 -7.74
CA HIS A 96 9.48 -6.92 -8.38
C HIS A 96 8.51 -5.74 -8.46
N HIS A 97 7.42 -5.75 -7.68
CA HIS A 97 6.45 -4.67 -7.76
C HIS A 97 5.67 -4.47 -6.46
N LEU A 98 5.28 -3.22 -6.22
CA LEU A 98 4.42 -2.82 -5.12
C LEU A 98 3.08 -2.33 -5.65
N ARG A 99 1.98 -2.83 -5.06
CA ARG A 99 0.62 -2.35 -5.28
C ARG A 99 0.04 -1.83 -3.98
N GLY A 100 -0.91 -0.90 -4.10
CA GLY A 100 -1.64 -0.39 -2.95
C GLY A 100 -3.08 -0.03 -3.30
N ILE A 101 -3.97 -0.24 -2.34
CA ILE A 101 -5.37 0.16 -2.43
C ILE A 101 -5.47 1.58 -1.87
N ARG A 102 -5.86 2.53 -2.73
CA ARG A 102 -6.00 3.94 -2.36
C ARG A 102 -7.26 4.16 -1.54
N LYS A 103 -7.17 5.04 -0.54
CA LYS A 103 -8.35 5.59 0.12
C LYS A 103 -9.06 6.55 -0.85
N PRO A 104 -10.40 6.63 -0.79
CA PRO A 104 -11.13 7.61 -1.57
C PRO A 104 -10.65 9.01 -1.20
N ARG A 105 -10.40 9.84 -2.22
CA ARG A 105 -10.10 11.26 -2.01
C ARG A 105 -11.37 11.89 -1.42
N ARG A 106 -11.29 12.35 -0.17
CA ARG A 106 -12.33 13.24 0.35
C ARG A 106 -12.13 14.56 -0.38
N GLU A 107 -12.83 14.76 -1.49
CA GLU A 107 -13.09 16.11 -1.96
C GLU A 107 -13.81 16.80 -0.81
N LEU A 108 -13.12 17.76 -0.17
CA LEU A 108 -13.82 18.75 0.62
C LEU A 108 -14.84 19.36 -0.35
N GLN A 109 -16.10 19.00 -0.20
CA GLN A 109 -17.18 19.77 -0.77
C GLN A 109 -17.04 21.17 -0.18
N SER A 110 -16.48 22.08 -0.97
CA SER A 110 -16.55 23.51 -0.70
C SER A 110 -18.03 23.83 -0.57
N THR A 111 -18.49 24.03 0.66
CA THR A 111 -19.75 24.70 0.93
C THR A 111 -19.59 26.17 0.55
N ALA A 112 -19.61 26.44 -0.75
CA ALA A 112 -19.89 27.75 -1.29
C ALA A 112 -21.32 27.68 -1.83
N SER A 113 -22.27 28.08 -0.99
CA SER A 113 -23.63 28.38 -1.39
C SER A 113 -23.63 29.49 -2.43
N VAL A 114 -23.69 29.13 -3.71
CA VAL A 114 -24.21 30.02 -4.75
C VAL A 114 -25.63 29.54 -5.05
N PRO A 115 -26.69 30.33 -4.80
CA PRO A 115 -28.03 29.94 -5.19
C PRO A 115 -28.18 30.16 -6.70
N GLU A 116 -27.77 29.18 -7.51
CA GLU A 116 -28.01 29.26 -8.94
C GLU A 116 -29.41 28.74 -9.30
N LYS A 117 -30.24 29.75 -9.57
CA LYS A 117 -31.60 29.73 -10.07
C LYS A 117 -31.82 28.66 -11.15
N MET A 118 -32.75 27.77 -10.85
CA MET A 118 -33.59 26.96 -11.73
C MET A 118 -33.51 27.27 -13.24
N ARG A 119 -33.05 26.29 -14.03
CA ARG A 119 -33.44 26.14 -15.45
C ARG A 119 -33.47 24.65 -15.82
N PRO A 120 -34.62 24.11 -16.29
CA PRO A 120 -34.72 22.69 -16.63
C PRO A 120 -34.22 22.45 -18.05
N ARG A 121 -33.41 21.40 -18.26
CA ARG A 121 -33.28 20.74 -19.56
C ARG A 121 -33.47 19.24 -19.40
N THR A 122 -34.71 18.85 -19.65
CA THR A 122 -35.17 17.64 -20.36
C THR A 122 -34.37 16.36 -20.18
N GLN A 123 -35.03 15.39 -19.53
CA GLN A 123 -34.80 13.96 -19.68
C GLN A 123 -34.61 13.58 -21.15
N LYS A 124 -33.50 12.91 -21.45
CA LYS A 124 -33.45 11.92 -22.53
C LYS A 124 -32.62 10.74 -22.03
N GLU A 125 -33.36 9.70 -21.66
CA GLU A 125 -33.10 8.27 -21.90
C GLU A 125 -31.67 7.73 -21.76
N LYS A 126 -31.40 6.55 -21.22
CA LYS A 126 -32.12 5.48 -20.52
C LYS A 126 -31.01 4.45 -20.22
N LYS A 127 -31.10 3.78 -19.08
CA LYS A 127 -30.83 2.33 -18.95
C LYS A 127 -29.37 1.84 -19.08
N LYS A 128 -28.73 1.57 -17.94
CA LYS A 128 -28.42 0.17 -17.55
C LYS A 128 -28.23 0.05 -16.04
N MET A 129 -29.28 -0.44 -15.39
CA MET A 129 -29.25 -0.93 -14.01
C MET A 129 -28.77 -2.38 -14.02
N SER A 130 -27.96 -2.72 -13.02
CA SER A 130 -27.91 -4.03 -12.35
C SER A 130 -27.49 -5.26 -13.16
N HIS A 131 -26.34 -5.86 -12.80
CA HIS A 131 -26.28 -7.19 -12.18
C HIS A 131 -24.82 -7.52 -11.79
N ARG A 132 -24.63 -7.95 -10.52
CA ARG A 132 -23.80 -9.09 -10.00
C ARG A 132 -22.52 -9.47 -10.77
N ALA A 133 -21.40 -9.86 -10.17
CA ALA A 133 -21.10 -10.41 -8.86
C ALA A 133 -19.56 -10.42 -8.67
N GLU A 134 -19.12 -10.75 -7.47
CA GLU A 134 -17.75 -11.11 -7.09
C GLU A 134 -17.04 -12.00 -8.12
N MET A 135 -15.76 -11.72 -8.35
CA MET A 135 -14.81 -12.70 -8.88
C MET A 135 -13.40 -12.36 -8.40
N CYS A 136 -13.09 -12.69 -7.15
CA CYS A 136 -11.70 -12.99 -6.78
C CYS A 136 -11.43 -14.41 -7.23
N ILE A 137 -10.64 -14.55 -8.28
CA ILE A 137 -10.17 -15.86 -8.75
C ILE A 137 -9.17 -16.35 -7.70
N ALA A 138 -9.58 -17.34 -6.91
CA ALA A 138 -8.66 -18.21 -6.19
C ALA A 138 -7.84 -18.97 -7.23
N SER A 139 -6.55 -18.68 -7.34
CA SER A 139 -5.63 -19.51 -8.11
C SER A 139 -5.30 -20.76 -7.31
N ASN A 140 -5.64 -21.89 -7.91
CA ASN A 140 -5.46 -23.24 -7.40
C ASN A 140 -4.05 -23.52 -6.88
N THR A 141 -4.02 -24.13 -5.71
CA THR A 141 -3.04 -25.11 -5.27
C THR A 141 -2.82 -26.16 -6.36
N THR A 142 -1.58 -26.27 -6.86
CA THR A 142 -1.06 -27.55 -7.37
C THR A 142 0.33 -27.72 -6.79
N VAL A 143 0.40 -28.66 -5.86
CA VAL A 143 1.64 -29.31 -5.44
C VAL A 143 2.12 -30.16 -6.62
N VAL A 144 3.40 -30.01 -6.99
CA VAL A 144 4.18 -31.05 -7.65
C VAL A 144 5.50 -31.16 -6.91
#